data_AF-A0A1Z4VN70-F1
#
_entry.id   AF-A0A1Z4VN70-F1
#
_cell.length_a   1.000
_cell.length_b   1.000
_cell.length_c   1.000
_cell.angle_alpha   90.00
_cell.angle_beta   90.00
_cell.angle_gamma   90.00
#
_symmetry.space_group_name_H-M   'P 1'
#
loop_
_entity.id
_entity.type
_entity.pdbx_description
1 polymer ?
#
loop_
_entity_poly.entity_id
_entity_poly.type
_entity_poly.pdbx_seq_one_letter_code
_entity_poly.pdbx_strand_id
1 'polypeptide(L)'
;MPSEPIIHGMPYFPGRAAGRLHTRPDSLTGQHIALITPGDIRHITGLPAGFLIVEPTPFSHAMITLLGLGIPTVLIEAGQAQALQTGMPVGIDGMTGEIGINAGIPARHAPSPRQRRPGARLNTVDGTRVRLLASVRSAAAARQAAAAGASGIGLVRSEFLSPQDGTIPDADFYRRSFRDLLDAAAPLPVTVRLLDLAADKLPAWLPPTPRLGEPLGLQGVRLYHTRPIQQVIRDQLTALAELADTHSIRLLLPFIVRLEELQCWQTMARRRLPDSVRIGAMAETLAAVLDIPHLLDSADFVAIGCNDLMQAVFSADRDEPVLRHYLDPYAPVLFRLFRQIAASAGERLERIQLCGVLAQIQGVLPVLLGLGYRNFSVDAPFIPHLADTIAGISLSDCEALAADICTARTTQQSLEILQLDSQRHPPYLA
;
A
#
# COMPACT_ATOMS: atom_id res chain seq x y z
N MET A 1 -23.42 -25.25 26.50
CA MET A 1 -23.45 -23.78 26.60
C MET A 1 -23.77 -23.24 25.22
N PRO A 2 -24.68 -22.26 25.07
CA PRO A 2 -24.86 -21.62 23.77
C PRO A 2 -23.52 -21.02 23.33
N SER A 3 -23.12 -21.27 22.09
CA SER A 3 -21.95 -20.63 21.50
C SER A 3 -22.14 -19.12 21.58
N GLU A 4 -21.16 -18.40 22.13
CA GLU A 4 -21.21 -16.94 22.16
C GLU A 4 -21.37 -16.40 20.73
N PRO A 5 -22.14 -15.30 20.54
CA PRO A 5 -22.37 -14.76 19.21
C PRO A 5 -21.05 -14.27 18.61
N ILE A 6 -20.68 -14.85 17.47
CA ILE A 6 -19.55 -14.43 16.64
C ILE A 6 -20.11 -13.54 15.54
N ILE A 7 -19.57 -12.32 15.42
CA ILE A 7 -19.80 -11.44 14.28
C ILE A 7 -18.68 -11.69 13.27
N HIS A 8 -19.03 -11.73 11.99
CA HIS A 8 -18.09 -11.94 10.90
C HIS A 8 -17.92 -10.66 10.09
N GLY A 9 -16.84 -9.93 10.33
CA GLY A 9 -16.42 -8.81 9.50
C GLY A 9 -15.46 -9.22 8.38
N MET A 10 -14.94 -8.22 7.68
CA MET A 10 -13.91 -8.41 6.66
C MET A 10 -12.51 -8.33 7.30
N PRO A 11 -11.64 -9.33 7.07
CA PRO A 11 -10.22 -9.25 7.44
C PRO A 11 -9.54 -8.03 6.83
N TYR A 12 -8.67 -7.35 7.59
CA TYR A 12 -7.90 -6.22 7.07
C TYR A 12 -6.44 -6.21 7.48
N PHE A 13 -6.13 -6.33 8.78
CA PHE A 13 -4.73 -6.49 9.23
C PHE A 13 -4.60 -7.72 10.12
N PRO A 14 -3.69 -8.67 9.81
CA PRO A 14 -3.55 -9.92 10.54
C PRO A 14 -3.23 -9.76 12.05
N GLY A 15 -3.65 -10.74 12.84
CA GLY A 15 -3.35 -10.86 14.26
C GLY A 15 -4.61 -10.94 15.11
N ARG A 16 -4.44 -11.31 16.39
CA ARG A 16 -5.54 -11.43 17.35
C ARG A 16 -5.35 -10.46 18.49
N ALA A 17 -6.43 -9.85 18.93
CA ALA A 17 -6.45 -8.94 20.06
C ALA A 17 -7.71 -9.15 20.88
N ALA A 18 -7.64 -8.85 22.17
CA ALA A 18 -8.81 -8.77 23.03
C ALA A 18 -8.68 -7.56 23.94
N GLY A 19 -9.80 -6.94 24.25
CA GLY A 19 -9.85 -5.74 25.06
C GLY A 19 -11.27 -5.26 25.29
N ARG A 20 -11.40 -4.07 25.88
CA ARG A 20 -12.69 -3.41 26.03
C ARG A 20 -12.96 -2.51 24.83
N LEU A 21 -14.17 -2.56 24.28
CA LEU A 21 -14.57 -1.65 23.22
C LEU A 21 -14.50 -0.20 23.68
N HIS A 22 -13.91 0.65 22.86
CA HIS A 22 -13.81 2.09 23.10
C HIS A 22 -14.02 2.85 21.81
N THR A 23 -14.83 3.90 21.85
CA THR A 23 -15.25 4.64 20.65
C THR A 23 -14.59 6.01 20.50
N ARG A 24 -13.86 6.49 21.52
CA ARG A 24 -13.21 7.80 21.48
C ARG A 24 -11.75 7.66 21.02
N PRO A 25 -11.38 8.15 19.82
CA PRO A 25 -10.04 7.96 19.26
C PRO A 25 -8.93 8.67 20.05
N ASP A 26 -9.26 9.74 20.77
CA ASP A 26 -8.35 10.58 21.55
C ASP A 26 -7.96 10.01 22.93
N SER A 27 -8.50 8.85 23.30
CA SER A 27 -8.34 8.25 24.63
C SER A 27 -8.12 6.73 24.56
N LEU A 28 -7.45 6.28 23.50
CA LEU A 28 -7.10 4.86 23.28
C LEU A 28 -5.88 4.41 24.09
N THR A 29 -5.93 3.16 24.55
CA THR A 29 -4.83 2.50 25.27
C THR A 29 -4.70 1.06 24.79
N GLY A 30 -3.59 0.39 25.08
CA GLY A 30 -3.35 -1.00 24.69
C GLY A 30 -4.29 -2.04 25.33
N GLN A 31 -5.28 -1.62 26.13
CA GLN A 31 -6.34 -2.48 26.66
C GLN A 31 -7.65 -2.35 25.88
N HIS A 32 -7.71 -1.45 24.89
CA HIS A 32 -8.91 -1.14 24.14
C HIS A 32 -8.94 -1.85 22.78
N ILE A 33 -10.14 -2.25 22.36
CA ILE A 33 -10.47 -2.47 20.95
C ILE A 33 -11.17 -1.20 20.48
N ALA A 34 -10.56 -0.48 19.55
CA ALA A 34 -11.10 0.78 19.05
C ALA A 34 -12.22 0.51 18.04
N LEU A 35 -13.44 0.97 18.33
CA LEU A 35 -14.58 0.94 17.42
C LEU A 35 -14.76 2.34 16.84
N ILE A 36 -14.29 2.57 15.62
CA ILE A 36 -14.18 3.90 15.02
C ILE A 36 -14.51 3.89 13.52
N THR A 37 -14.64 5.06 12.92
CA THR A 37 -14.82 5.24 11.48
C THR A 37 -13.51 5.69 10.81
N PRO A 38 -13.38 5.64 9.47
CA PRO A 38 -12.20 6.16 8.78
C PRO A 38 -11.87 7.62 9.12
N GLY A 39 -12.89 8.45 9.37
CA GLY A 39 -12.72 9.86 9.73
C GLY A 39 -12.06 10.10 11.09
N ASP A 40 -12.13 9.12 11.99
CA ASP A 40 -11.58 9.19 13.35
C ASP A 40 -10.07 8.89 13.40
N ILE A 41 -9.52 8.27 12.35
CA ILE A 41 -8.12 7.80 12.33
C ILE A 41 -7.13 8.95 12.56
N ARG A 42 -7.42 10.15 12.05
CA ARG A 42 -6.59 11.35 12.24
C ARG A 42 -6.60 11.89 13.68
N HIS A 43 -7.53 11.45 14.50
CA HIS A 43 -7.70 11.88 15.89
C HIS A 43 -7.13 10.88 16.90
N ILE A 44 -6.51 9.80 16.43
CA ILE A 44 -5.89 8.79 17.28
C ILE A 44 -4.65 9.37 17.97
N THR A 45 -4.65 9.38 19.30
CA THR A 45 -3.52 9.85 20.13
C THR A 45 -2.79 8.73 20.86
N GLY A 46 -3.38 7.54 20.95
CA GLY A 46 -2.82 6.36 21.60
C GLY A 46 -3.05 5.08 20.79
N LEU A 47 -2.27 4.03 21.07
CA LEU A 47 -2.34 2.77 20.32
C LEU A 47 -3.27 1.77 21.03
N PRO A 48 -4.38 1.33 20.39
CA PRO A 48 -5.23 0.27 20.91
C PRO A 48 -4.60 -1.12 20.68
N ALA A 49 -5.19 -2.16 21.29
CA ALA A 49 -4.83 -3.55 21.02
C ALA A 49 -5.32 -4.01 19.64
N GLY A 50 -6.42 -3.43 19.15
CA GLY A 50 -7.07 -3.82 17.91
C GLY A 50 -8.03 -2.74 17.41
N PHE A 51 -8.38 -2.80 16.13
CA PHE A 51 -9.35 -1.90 15.48
C PHE A 51 -10.54 -2.68 14.92
N LEU A 52 -11.73 -2.13 15.16
CA LEU A 52 -12.96 -2.41 14.43
C LEU A 52 -13.33 -1.13 13.67
N ILE A 53 -13.21 -1.17 12.35
CA ILE A 53 -13.52 0.00 11.52
C ILE A 53 -14.92 -0.17 10.94
N VAL A 54 -15.81 0.72 11.34
CA VAL A 54 -17.18 0.79 10.84
C VAL A 54 -17.20 1.53 9.51
N GLU A 55 -17.96 1.02 8.55
CA GLU A 55 -18.20 1.70 7.28
C GLU A 55 -16.89 2.04 6.52
N PRO A 56 -16.05 1.01 6.27
CA PRO A 56 -14.66 1.20 5.87
C PRO A 56 -14.52 1.74 4.44
N THR A 57 -13.42 2.44 4.17
CA THR A 57 -12.93 2.75 2.82
C THR A 57 -11.54 2.12 2.62
N PRO A 58 -11.43 0.81 2.33
CA PRO A 58 -10.18 0.05 2.50
C PRO A 58 -8.95 0.59 1.74
N PHE A 59 -9.19 1.28 0.63
CA PHE A 59 -8.16 1.87 -0.25
C PHE A 59 -7.91 3.36 0.00
N SER A 60 -8.63 3.98 0.94
CA SER A 60 -8.43 5.39 1.30
C SER A 60 -7.10 5.62 2.00
N HIS A 61 -6.65 6.86 1.96
CA HIS A 61 -5.40 7.25 2.62
C HIS A 61 -5.41 7.09 4.13
N ALA A 62 -6.55 7.30 4.78
CA ALA A 62 -6.72 7.10 6.21
C ALA A 62 -6.54 5.62 6.58
N MET A 63 -7.15 4.72 5.81
CA MET A 63 -7.07 3.27 6.03
C MET A 63 -5.66 2.73 5.76
N ILE A 64 -4.99 3.18 4.69
CA ILE A 64 -3.59 2.83 4.43
C ILE A 64 -2.67 3.32 5.56
N THR A 65 -2.94 4.51 6.11
CA THR A 65 -2.18 5.03 7.26
C THR A 65 -2.32 4.13 8.49
N LEU A 66 -3.51 3.56 8.70
CA LEU A 66 -3.81 2.63 9.78
C LEU A 66 -3.01 1.33 9.65
N LEU A 67 -2.86 0.79 8.43
CA LEU A 67 -2.05 -0.41 8.18
C LEU A 67 -0.60 -0.25 8.65
N GLY A 68 -0.04 0.95 8.52
CA GLY A 68 1.29 1.28 9.00
C GLY A 68 1.49 1.14 10.53
N LEU A 69 0.41 1.07 11.31
CA LEU A 69 0.49 0.83 12.77
C LEU A 69 0.73 -0.64 13.12
N GLY A 70 0.43 -1.57 12.20
CA GLY A 70 0.59 -3.00 12.44
C GLY A 70 -0.31 -3.57 13.54
N ILE A 71 -1.50 -2.99 13.71
CA ILE A 71 -2.47 -3.38 14.75
C ILE A 71 -3.56 -4.26 14.11
N PRO A 72 -3.93 -5.40 14.71
CA PRO A 72 -5.02 -6.26 14.24
C PRO A 72 -6.28 -5.46 13.93
N THR A 73 -6.81 -5.62 12.72
CA THR A 73 -7.92 -4.81 12.23
C THR A 73 -8.96 -5.67 11.51
N VAL A 74 -10.22 -5.50 11.88
CA VAL A 74 -11.39 -6.07 11.19
C VAL A 74 -12.29 -4.92 10.75
N LEU A 75 -12.85 -5.01 9.54
CA LEU A 75 -13.80 -4.03 9.02
C LEU A 75 -15.22 -4.57 9.15
N ILE A 76 -16.16 -3.70 9.48
CA ILE A 76 -17.55 -4.06 9.71
C ILE A 76 -18.51 -3.03 9.10
N GLU A 77 -19.69 -3.51 8.74
CA GLU A 77 -20.79 -2.65 8.28
C GLU A 77 -21.57 -2.07 9.46
N ALA A 78 -22.30 -0.97 9.22
CA ALA A 78 -23.08 -0.28 10.24
C ALA A 78 -24.07 -1.20 10.97
N GLY A 79 -24.70 -2.15 10.26
CA GLY A 79 -25.60 -3.14 10.86
C GLY A 79 -24.92 -4.06 11.86
N GLN A 80 -23.67 -4.45 11.61
CA GLN A 80 -22.89 -5.31 12.50
C GLN A 80 -22.44 -4.55 13.77
N ALA A 81 -22.15 -3.25 13.63
CA ALA A 81 -21.77 -2.40 14.75
C ALA A 81 -22.91 -2.19 15.78
N GLN A 82 -24.18 -2.41 15.42
CA GLN A 82 -25.33 -2.25 16.33
C GLN A 82 -25.26 -3.16 17.56
N ALA A 83 -24.64 -4.34 17.42
CA ALA A 83 -24.44 -5.28 18.51
C ALA A 83 -23.24 -4.92 19.42
N LEU A 84 -22.50 -3.86 19.10
CA LEU A 84 -21.25 -3.48 19.78
C LEU A 84 -21.43 -2.21 20.62
N GLN A 85 -21.32 -2.33 21.94
CA GLN A 85 -21.42 -1.23 22.89
C GLN A 85 -20.07 -0.94 23.58
N THR A 86 -19.80 0.34 23.83
CA THR A 86 -18.61 0.78 24.58
C THR A 86 -18.51 0.07 25.94
N GLY A 87 -17.29 -0.35 26.30
CA GLY A 87 -16.98 -1.03 27.56
C GLY A 87 -17.14 -2.54 27.52
N MET A 88 -17.81 -3.10 26.50
CA MET A 88 -17.95 -4.56 26.37
C MET A 88 -16.59 -5.22 26.10
N PRO A 89 -16.31 -6.40 26.69
CA PRO A 89 -15.16 -7.20 26.33
C PRO A 89 -15.36 -7.81 24.94
N VAL A 90 -14.39 -7.62 24.05
CA VAL A 90 -14.41 -8.14 22.68
C VAL A 90 -13.05 -8.72 22.34
N GLY A 91 -13.05 -9.87 21.67
CA GLY A 91 -11.90 -10.42 20.98
C GLY A 91 -12.06 -10.30 19.47
N ILE A 92 -10.97 -10.04 18.75
CA ILE A 92 -10.94 -9.95 17.29
C ILE A 92 -9.84 -10.83 16.72
N ASP A 93 -10.08 -11.34 15.52
CA ASP A 93 -9.06 -11.96 14.65
C ASP A 93 -9.05 -11.22 13.31
N GLY A 94 -8.04 -10.38 13.11
CA GLY A 94 -7.86 -9.58 11.90
C GLY A 94 -7.48 -10.39 10.66
N MET A 95 -7.16 -11.69 10.81
CA MET A 95 -6.89 -12.61 9.70
C MET A 95 -8.14 -13.37 9.26
N THR A 96 -9.03 -13.77 10.19
CA THR A 96 -10.28 -14.47 9.87
C THR A 96 -11.49 -13.55 9.76
N GLY A 97 -11.39 -12.33 10.29
CA GLY A 97 -12.49 -11.36 10.33
C GLY A 97 -13.47 -11.61 11.48
N GLU A 98 -13.15 -12.53 12.39
CA GLU A 98 -14.04 -12.93 13.47
C GLU A 98 -13.98 -11.95 14.64
N ILE A 99 -15.14 -11.67 15.22
CA ILE A 99 -15.32 -10.79 16.37
C ILE A 99 -16.15 -11.56 17.41
N GLY A 100 -15.53 -11.90 18.53
CA GLY A 100 -16.16 -12.58 19.65
C GLY A 100 -16.62 -11.59 20.71
N ILE A 101 -17.92 -11.54 20.97
CA ILE A 101 -18.50 -10.77 22.08
C ILE A 101 -18.25 -11.53 23.39
N ASN A 102 -18.02 -10.80 24.50
CA ASN A 102 -17.70 -11.36 25.82
C ASN A 102 -16.39 -12.17 25.90
N ALA A 103 -15.42 -11.84 25.02
CA ALA A 103 -14.10 -12.45 24.93
C ALA A 103 -14.04 -13.89 24.39
N GLY A 104 -15.05 -14.33 23.64
CA GLY A 104 -15.10 -15.65 22.98
C GLY A 104 -13.95 -15.96 22.00
N ILE A 105 -13.20 -14.94 21.56
CA ILE A 105 -11.90 -15.11 20.89
C ILE A 105 -10.81 -14.73 21.88
N PRO A 106 -10.08 -15.70 22.47
CA PRO A 106 -8.99 -15.37 23.36
C PRO A 106 -7.90 -14.62 22.59
N ALA A 107 -7.27 -13.64 23.24
CA ALA A 107 -6.02 -13.06 22.78
C ALA A 107 -4.94 -14.15 22.76
N ARG A 108 -4.91 -14.95 21.70
CA ARG A 108 -3.78 -15.80 21.39
C ARG A 108 -2.77 -14.90 20.72
N HIS A 109 -1.55 -14.87 21.23
CA HIS A 109 -0.43 -14.45 20.41
C HIS A 109 -0.47 -15.37 19.19
N ALA A 110 -0.88 -14.82 18.03
CA ALA A 110 -0.60 -15.49 16.76
C ALA A 110 0.90 -15.83 16.79
N PRO A 111 1.32 -17.02 16.33
CA PRO A 111 2.74 -17.32 16.26
C PRO A 111 3.43 -16.11 15.62
N SER A 112 4.32 -15.47 16.38
CA SER A 112 4.95 -14.26 15.90
C SER A 112 5.57 -14.59 14.55
N PRO A 113 5.27 -13.81 13.49
CA PRO A 113 5.82 -14.08 12.18
C PRO A 113 7.33 -14.27 12.28
N ARG A 114 7.88 -15.22 11.54
CA ARG A 114 9.31 -15.52 11.67
C ARG A 114 10.10 -14.26 11.36
N GLN A 115 10.91 -13.79 12.32
CA GLN A 115 11.79 -12.65 12.07
C GLN A 115 12.78 -13.02 10.98
N ARG A 116 12.79 -12.23 9.91
CA ARG A 116 13.67 -12.41 8.75
C ARG A 116 14.73 -11.33 8.79
N ARG A 117 15.98 -11.70 8.44
CA ARG A 117 17.04 -10.70 8.28
C ARG A 117 16.69 -9.73 7.15
N PRO A 118 17.03 -8.43 7.24
CA PRO A 118 16.90 -7.50 6.12
C PRO A 118 17.55 -8.08 4.86
N GLY A 119 16.87 -8.01 3.72
CA GLY A 119 17.40 -8.54 2.46
C GLY A 119 17.40 -10.06 2.29
N ALA A 120 16.88 -10.82 3.26
CA ALA A 120 16.87 -12.28 3.19
C ALA A 120 16.08 -12.78 1.98
N ARG A 121 16.65 -13.76 1.25
CA ARG A 121 15.98 -14.39 0.10
C ARG A 121 14.65 -15.01 0.53
N LEU A 122 13.60 -14.69 -0.22
CA LEU A 122 12.25 -15.23 -0.02
C LEU A 122 11.87 -15.98 -1.28
N ASN A 123 11.53 -17.26 -1.11
CA ASN A 123 11.15 -18.14 -2.20
C ASN A 123 9.84 -18.84 -1.87
N THR A 124 9.08 -19.20 -2.90
CA THR A 124 8.00 -20.19 -2.83
C THR A 124 8.55 -21.58 -2.48
N VAL A 125 7.67 -22.54 -2.16
CA VAL A 125 8.09 -23.91 -1.81
C VAL A 125 8.82 -24.63 -2.96
N ASP A 126 8.54 -24.24 -4.20
CA ASP A 126 9.18 -24.73 -5.42
C ASP A 126 10.37 -23.86 -5.89
N GLY A 127 10.81 -22.90 -5.06
CA GLY A 127 12.07 -22.19 -5.24
C GLY A 127 12.00 -20.88 -6.04
N THR A 128 10.82 -20.45 -6.47
CA THR A 128 10.64 -19.17 -7.19
C THR A 128 10.91 -18.00 -6.26
N ARG A 129 11.87 -17.14 -6.62
CA ARG A 129 12.24 -15.96 -5.83
C ARG A 129 11.19 -14.86 -5.91
N VAL A 130 10.80 -14.33 -4.76
CA VAL A 130 9.89 -13.18 -4.61
C VAL A 130 10.57 -12.09 -3.79
N ARG A 131 10.29 -10.83 -4.10
CA ARG A 131 10.81 -9.66 -3.38
C ARG A 131 9.66 -8.90 -2.74
N LEU A 132 9.66 -8.88 -1.41
CA LEU A 132 8.85 -7.95 -0.62
C LEU A 132 9.70 -6.73 -0.29
N LEU A 133 9.26 -5.57 -0.73
CA LEU A 133 9.80 -4.27 -0.41
C LEU A 133 8.81 -3.50 0.45
N ALA A 134 9.25 -2.43 1.11
CA ALA A 134 8.38 -1.60 1.93
C ALA A 134 8.04 -0.26 1.26
N SER A 135 6.80 0.17 1.43
CA SER A 135 6.36 1.55 1.25
C SER A 135 6.50 2.30 2.57
N VAL A 136 7.18 3.45 2.58
CA VAL A 136 7.51 4.18 3.81
C VAL A 136 7.33 5.69 3.65
N ARG A 137 7.15 6.35 4.81
CA ARG A 137 6.97 7.81 4.94
C ARG A 137 7.98 8.50 5.85
N SER A 138 8.87 7.73 6.50
CA SER A 138 9.82 8.24 7.48
C SER A 138 11.01 7.30 7.68
N ALA A 139 12.08 7.81 8.30
CA ALA A 139 13.22 6.99 8.71
C ALA A 139 12.83 5.90 9.74
N ALA A 140 11.90 6.19 10.65
CA ALA A 140 11.38 5.20 11.59
C ALA A 140 10.68 4.03 10.87
N ALA A 141 9.84 4.34 9.87
CA ALA A 141 9.19 3.33 9.05
C ALA A 141 10.19 2.53 8.20
N ALA A 142 11.25 3.17 7.70
CA ALA A 142 12.34 2.48 7.00
C ALA A 142 13.09 1.50 7.91
N ARG A 143 13.36 1.88 9.16
CA ARG A 143 13.98 1.02 10.17
C ARG A 143 13.09 -0.18 10.52
N GLN A 144 11.79 0.06 10.66
CA GLN A 144 10.79 -0.99 10.88
C GLN A 144 10.72 -1.95 9.69
N ALA A 145 10.74 -1.44 8.46
CA ALA A 145 10.78 -2.26 7.25
C ALA A 145 12.00 -3.17 7.19
N ALA A 146 13.19 -2.64 7.50
CA ALA A 146 14.41 -3.44 7.58
C ALA A 146 14.26 -4.55 8.64
N ALA A 147 13.79 -4.20 9.84
CA ALA A 147 13.54 -5.16 10.93
C ALA A 147 12.48 -6.22 10.58
N ALA A 148 11.50 -5.88 9.75
CA ALA A 148 10.48 -6.80 9.23
C ALA A 148 11.02 -7.74 8.13
N GLY A 149 12.27 -7.57 7.70
CA GLY A 149 12.91 -8.41 6.70
C GLY A 149 12.68 -7.96 5.26
N ALA A 150 12.36 -6.68 5.04
CA ALA A 150 12.21 -6.13 3.69
C ALA A 150 13.47 -6.37 2.84
N SER A 151 13.26 -6.63 1.54
CA SER A 151 14.33 -6.76 0.54
C SER A 151 14.81 -5.41 -0.04
N GLY A 152 14.16 -4.32 0.34
CA GLY A 152 14.33 -2.99 -0.21
C GLY A 152 13.25 -2.05 0.31
N ILE A 153 13.48 -0.74 0.19
CA ILE A 153 12.41 0.25 0.25
C ILE A 153 11.93 0.47 -1.19
N GLY A 154 10.72 0.01 -1.46
CA GLY A 154 10.12 0.00 -2.81
C GLY A 154 9.49 1.34 -3.16
N LEU A 155 9.12 2.13 -2.14
CA LEU A 155 8.51 3.44 -2.31
C LEU A 155 8.75 4.30 -1.06
N VAL A 156 9.48 5.40 -1.21
CA VAL A 156 9.47 6.52 -0.25
C VAL A 156 8.49 7.55 -0.78
N ARG A 157 7.49 7.87 0.04
CA ARG A 157 6.49 8.89 -0.23
C ARG A 157 7.01 10.24 0.23
N SER A 158 7.71 10.94 -0.65
CA SER A 158 8.41 12.19 -0.30
C SER A 158 7.48 13.34 0.07
N GLU A 159 6.18 13.26 -0.26
CA GLU A 159 5.18 14.24 0.15
C GLU A 159 5.00 14.34 1.67
N PHE A 160 5.35 13.29 2.42
CA PHE A 160 5.33 13.31 3.89
C PHE A 160 6.61 13.87 4.51
N LEU A 161 7.63 14.17 3.71
CA LEU A 161 8.85 14.82 4.18
C LEU A 161 8.67 16.34 4.01
N SER A 162 8.09 16.98 5.03
CA SER A 162 7.85 18.42 5.06
C SER A 162 8.38 19.06 6.34
N PRO A 163 8.86 20.32 6.30
CA PRO A 163 9.22 21.07 7.49
C PRO A 163 8.02 21.24 8.44
N GLN A 164 8.27 21.11 9.74
CA GLN A 164 7.21 21.23 10.75
C GLN A 164 6.66 22.66 10.87
N ASP A 165 7.47 23.66 10.56
CA ASP A 165 7.11 25.07 10.57
C ASP A 165 6.33 25.49 9.30
N GLY A 166 6.08 24.55 8.38
CA GLY A 166 5.32 24.80 7.16
C GLY A 166 6.07 25.61 6.11
N THR A 167 7.39 25.82 6.26
CA THR A 167 8.22 26.50 5.26
C THR A 167 8.40 25.66 4.00
N ILE A 168 8.73 26.30 2.88
CA ILE A 168 9.06 25.60 1.64
C ILE A 168 10.38 24.83 1.87
N PRO A 169 10.40 23.49 1.69
CA PRO A 169 11.62 22.71 1.88
C PRO A 169 12.66 23.02 0.80
N ASP A 170 13.91 23.16 1.23
CA ASP A 170 15.08 23.38 0.38
C ASP A 170 15.95 22.12 0.26
N ALA A 171 17.08 22.24 -0.46
CA ALA A 171 17.99 21.12 -0.67
C ALA A 171 18.62 20.62 0.64
N ASP A 172 18.86 21.52 1.60
CA ASP A 172 19.45 21.19 2.90
C ASP A 172 18.50 20.36 3.77
N PHE A 173 17.21 20.73 3.76
CA PHE A 173 16.15 19.95 4.38
C PHE A 173 16.06 18.54 3.79
N TYR A 174 16.02 18.42 2.46
CA TYR A 174 15.93 17.12 1.81
C TYR A 174 17.20 16.28 2.00
N ARG A 175 18.39 16.91 2.03
CA ARG A 175 19.64 16.20 2.33
C ARG A 175 19.60 15.52 3.69
N ARG A 176 19.15 16.24 4.74
CA ARG A 176 19.00 15.67 6.08
C ARG A 176 17.93 14.56 6.09
N SER A 177 16.74 14.86 5.57
CA SER A 177 15.60 13.94 5.60
C SER A 177 15.84 12.65 4.81
N PHE A 178 16.45 12.75 3.62
CA PHE A 178 16.81 11.57 2.83
C PHE A 178 17.96 10.80 3.45
N ARG A 179 18.99 11.47 3.99
CA ARG A 179 20.09 10.78 4.71
C ARG A 179 19.56 9.94 5.86
N ASP A 180 18.74 10.53 6.74
CA ASP A 180 18.16 9.80 7.88
C ASP A 180 17.37 8.56 7.44
N LEU A 181 16.62 8.68 6.33
CA LEU A 181 15.85 7.59 5.78
C LEU A 181 16.72 6.51 5.14
N LEU A 182 17.73 6.90 4.36
CA LEU A 182 18.66 5.99 3.69
C LEU A 182 19.53 5.25 4.71
N ASP A 183 20.06 5.94 5.73
CA ASP A 183 20.83 5.35 6.83
C ASP A 183 19.97 4.35 7.61
N ALA A 184 18.70 4.66 7.86
CA ALA A 184 17.77 3.76 8.54
C ALA A 184 17.40 2.51 7.71
N ALA A 185 17.48 2.61 6.38
CA ALA A 185 17.23 1.50 5.46
C ALA A 185 18.50 0.68 5.13
N ALA A 186 19.69 1.22 5.37
CA ALA A 186 20.94 0.61 4.93
C ALA A 186 21.10 -0.84 5.45
N PRO A 187 21.63 -1.76 4.62
CA PRO A 187 22.18 -1.56 3.27
C PRO A 187 21.16 -1.73 2.15
N LEU A 188 19.86 -1.65 2.43
CA LEU A 188 18.81 -1.93 1.45
C LEU A 188 18.73 -0.85 0.35
N PRO A 189 18.39 -1.23 -0.90
CA PRO A 189 18.12 -0.26 -1.95
C PRO A 189 16.83 0.52 -1.66
N VAL A 190 16.85 1.83 -1.91
CA VAL A 190 15.74 2.74 -1.61
C VAL A 190 15.23 3.43 -2.87
N THR A 191 13.92 3.35 -3.10
CA THR A 191 13.25 4.03 -4.21
C THR A 191 12.57 5.29 -3.71
N VAL A 192 13.10 6.45 -4.07
CA VAL A 192 12.51 7.73 -3.73
C VAL A 192 11.58 8.18 -4.84
N ARG A 193 10.29 8.29 -4.54
CA ARG A 193 9.33 8.93 -5.44
C ARG A 193 9.41 10.43 -5.26
N LEU A 194 9.60 11.15 -6.36
CA LEU A 194 9.51 12.61 -6.34
C LEU A 194 8.12 13.06 -5.88
N LEU A 195 8.01 14.33 -5.49
CA LEU A 195 6.81 14.87 -4.86
C LEU A 195 5.53 14.51 -5.66
N ASP A 196 4.54 13.98 -4.95
CA ASP A 196 3.24 13.63 -5.48
C ASP A 196 2.15 14.07 -4.48
N LEU A 197 1.39 15.10 -4.86
CA LEU A 197 0.45 15.77 -3.99
C LEU A 197 -0.98 15.32 -4.32
N ALA A 198 -1.64 14.74 -3.32
CA ALA A 198 -3.07 14.46 -3.32
C ALA A 198 -3.82 15.51 -2.48
N ALA A 199 -5.12 15.66 -2.68
CA ALA A 199 -5.94 16.69 -2.03
C ALA A 199 -5.89 16.66 -0.49
N ASP A 200 -5.73 15.48 0.09
CA ASP A 200 -5.61 15.24 1.53
C ASP A 200 -4.18 15.46 2.09
N LYS A 201 -3.21 15.80 1.24
CA LYS A 201 -1.76 15.89 1.59
C LYS A 201 -1.12 17.18 1.12
N LEU A 202 -1.92 18.25 1.00
CA LEU A 202 -1.39 19.53 0.55
C LEU A 202 -0.57 20.19 1.67
N PRO A 203 0.71 20.51 1.41
CA PRO A 203 1.55 21.14 2.41
C PRO A 203 1.16 22.60 2.60
N ALA A 204 1.36 23.12 3.82
CA ALA A 204 0.97 24.47 4.19
C ALA A 204 1.64 25.58 3.34
N TRP A 205 2.83 25.32 2.81
CA TRP A 205 3.55 26.26 1.94
C TRP A 205 2.96 26.38 0.53
N LEU A 206 2.06 25.49 0.13
CA LEU A 206 1.54 25.46 -1.24
C LEU A 206 0.29 26.33 -1.36
N PRO A 207 0.27 27.32 -2.28
CA PRO A 207 -0.91 28.14 -2.49
C PRO A 207 -2.10 27.28 -2.96
N PRO A 208 -3.34 27.59 -2.52
CA PRO A 208 -4.55 26.96 -3.03
C PRO A 208 -4.60 27.05 -4.55
N THR A 209 -4.66 25.89 -5.22
CA THR A 209 -4.66 25.79 -6.67
C THR A 209 -5.90 24.98 -7.09
N PRO A 210 -6.72 25.45 -8.05
CA PRO A 210 -7.89 24.71 -8.48
C PRO A 210 -7.53 23.30 -8.96
N ARG A 211 -8.30 22.31 -8.51
CA ARG A 211 -8.17 20.89 -8.87
C ARG A 211 -6.83 20.25 -8.54
N LEU A 212 -6.08 20.84 -7.62
CA LEU A 212 -4.82 20.29 -7.11
C LEU A 212 -5.09 19.04 -6.26
N GLY A 213 -4.46 17.94 -6.63
CA GLY A 213 -4.54 16.67 -5.91
C GLY A 213 -5.87 15.93 -6.06
N GLU A 214 -6.78 16.39 -6.93
CA GLU A 214 -7.95 15.62 -7.35
C GLU A 214 -7.53 14.46 -8.27
N PRO A 215 -8.20 13.29 -8.21
CA PRO A 215 -7.93 12.11 -9.06
C PRO A 215 -7.74 12.37 -10.55
N LEU A 216 -8.57 13.25 -11.12
CA LEU A 216 -8.54 13.62 -12.53
C LEU A 216 -7.97 15.03 -12.74
N GLY A 217 -7.32 15.59 -11.73
CA GLY A 217 -6.81 16.97 -11.67
C GLY A 217 -5.31 17.10 -11.90
N LEU A 218 -4.73 18.05 -11.18
CA LEU A 218 -3.30 18.34 -11.20
C LEU A 218 -2.60 17.55 -10.08
N GLN A 219 -1.86 16.51 -10.46
CA GLN A 219 -1.14 15.62 -9.55
C GLN A 219 0.21 15.17 -10.17
N GLY A 220 1.15 14.73 -9.33
CA GLY A 220 2.45 14.19 -9.71
C GLY A 220 3.21 15.08 -10.70
N VAL A 221 3.75 14.48 -11.77
CA VAL A 221 4.58 15.19 -12.76
C VAL A 221 3.90 16.37 -13.46
N ARG A 222 2.56 16.44 -13.47
CA ARG A 222 1.83 17.58 -14.06
C ARG A 222 2.08 18.89 -13.31
N LEU A 223 2.50 18.79 -12.05
CA LEU A 223 2.76 19.94 -11.17
C LEU A 223 4.18 20.50 -11.27
N TYR A 224 5.10 19.79 -11.93
CA TYR A 224 6.54 20.07 -11.80
C TYR A 224 7.00 21.34 -12.54
N HIS A 225 6.13 21.94 -13.34
CA HIS A 225 6.34 23.27 -13.93
C HIS A 225 5.81 24.42 -13.04
N THR A 226 4.99 24.12 -12.04
CA THR A 226 4.33 25.12 -11.19
C THR A 226 5.28 25.60 -10.10
N ARG A 227 5.35 26.91 -9.85
CA ARG A 227 6.07 27.44 -8.68
C ARG A 227 5.15 27.43 -7.44
N PRO A 228 5.66 27.06 -6.24
CA PRO A 228 7.05 26.76 -5.90
C PRO A 228 7.49 25.29 -6.13
N ILE A 229 6.59 24.39 -6.54
CA ILE A 229 6.85 22.94 -6.71
C ILE A 229 8.10 22.66 -7.57
N GLN A 230 8.28 23.39 -8.66
CA GLN A 230 9.44 23.25 -9.54
C GLN A 230 10.78 23.36 -8.78
N GLN A 231 10.87 24.27 -7.80
CA GLN A 231 12.08 24.45 -7.01
C GLN A 231 12.25 23.28 -6.02
N VAL A 232 11.17 22.88 -5.35
CA VAL A 232 11.15 21.71 -4.45
C VAL A 232 11.65 20.45 -5.15
N ILE A 233 11.23 20.18 -6.39
CA ILE A 233 11.72 19.03 -7.16
C ILE A 233 13.22 19.13 -7.46
N ARG A 234 13.72 20.31 -7.82
CA ARG A 234 15.16 20.52 -8.06
C ARG A 234 15.98 20.31 -6.79
N ASP A 235 15.42 20.69 -5.65
CA ASP A 235 16.05 20.54 -4.34
C ASP A 235 16.06 19.08 -3.89
N GLN A 236 14.97 18.33 -4.13
CA GLN A 236 14.93 16.87 -3.95
C GLN A 236 16.03 16.17 -4.78
N LEU A 237 16.16 16.51 -6.06
CA LEU A 237 17.17 15.91 -6.94
C LEU A 237 18.60 16.26 -6.53
N THR A 238 18.84 17.50 -6.10
CA THR A 238 20.16 17.93 -5.58
C THR A 238 20.55 17.12 -4.35
N ALA A 239 19.63 16.97 -3.40
CA ALA A 239 19.87 16.17 -2.20
C ALA A 239 20.15 14.69 -2.51
N LEU A 240 19.41 14.10 -3.45
CA LEU A 240 19.62 12.70 -3.87
C LEU A 240 20.95 12.50 -4.59
N ALA A 241 21.39 13.45 -5.41
CA ALA A 241 22.67 13.38 -6.11
C ALA A 241 23.84 13.26 -5.14
N GLU A 242 23.84 14.06 -4.08
CA GLU A 242 24.90 14.06 -3.06
C GLU A 242 24.95 12.77 -2.22
N LEU A 243 23.85 12.02 -2.17
CA LEU A 243 23.75 10.77 -1.39
C LEU A 243 23.98 9.51 -2.24
N ALA A 244 23.94 9.64 -3.57
CA ALA A 244 24.00 8.52 -4.51
C ALA A 244 25.33 7.75 -4.50
N ASP A 245 26.44 8.38 -4.10
CA ASP A 245 27.75 7.73 -4.02
C ASP A 245 27.89 6.79 -2.82
N THR A 246 27.06 6.99 -1.79
CA THR A 246 27.14 6.25 -0.52
C THR A 246 25.96 5.31 -0.30
N HIS A 247 24.88 5.46 -1.07
CA HIS A 247 23.63 4.73 -0.89
C HIS A 247 23.09 4.19 -2.22
N SER A 248 22.40 3.04 -2.17
CA SER A 248 21.72 2.49 -3.33
C SER A 248 20.36 3.18 -3.53
N ILE A 249 20.34 4.21 -4.37
CA ILE A 249 19.16 5.03 -4.64
C ILE A 249 18.55 4.68 -6.01
N ARG A 250 17.22 4.64 -6.05
CA ARG A 250 16.41 4.65 -7.27
C ARG A 250 15.48 5.86 -7.21
N LEU A 251 15.28 6.54 -8.33
CA LEU A 251 14.30 7.61 -8.48
C LEU A 251 13.02 7.05 -9.11
N LEU A 252 11.86 7.48 -8.64
CA LEU A 252 10.57 7.16 -9.25
C LEU A 252 9.80 8.45 -9.58
N LEU A 253 9.35 8.57 -10.83
CA LEU A 253 8.53 9.68 -11.29
C LEU A 253 7.04 9.33 -11.14
N PRO A 254 6.27 10.06 -10.32
CA PRO A 254 4.85 9.78 -10.08
C PRO A 254 3.96 10.20 -11.26
N PHE A 255 2.80 9.56 -11.35
CA PHE A 255 1.67 9.99 -12.18
C PHE A 255 2.00 10.17 -13.67
N ILE A 256 2.83 9.26 -14.20
CA ILE A 256 3.12 9.23 -15.64
C ILE A 256 1.86 8.79 -16.39
N VAL A 257 1.53 9.51 -17.45
CA VAL A 257 0.42 9.18 -18.35
C VAL A 257 0.93 8.84 -19.74
N ARG A 258 1.95 9.57 -20.21
CA ARG A 258 2.53 9.40 -21.55
C ARG A 258 4.04 9.28 -21.52
N LEU A 259 4.61 8.64 -22.54
CA LEU A 259 6.05 8.47 -22.69
C LEU A 259 6.80 9.82 -22.74
N GLU A 260 6.24 10.85 -23.38
CA GLU A 260 6.90 12.16 -23.50
C GLU A 260 7.07 12.85 -22.14
N GLU A 261 6.10 12.65 -21.23
CA GLU A 261 6.19 13.16 -19.85
C GLU A 261 7.33 12.47 -19.12
N LEU A 262 7.43 11.14 -19.24
CA LEU A 262 8.53 10.38 -18.68
C LEU A 262 9.88 10.89 -19.20
N GLN A 263 10.04 11.01 -20.52
CA GLN A 263 11.31 11.45 -21.14
C GLN A 263 11.69 12.89 -20.75
N CYS A 264 10.71 13.79 -20.67
CA CYS A 264 10.92 15.17 -20.22
C CYS A 264 11.51 15.20 -18.80
N TRP A 265 10.87 14.50 -17.86
CA TRP A 265 11.29 14.51 -16.46
C TRP A 265 12.53 13.65 -16.19
N GLN A 266 12.75 12.59 -16.96
CA GLN A 266 14.02 11.86 -16.98
C GLN A 266 15.16 12.77 -17.41
N THR A 267 15.00 13.55 -18.48
CA THR A 267 16.02 14.49 -18.95
C THR A 267 16.36 15.52 -17.87
N MET A 268 15.35 16.04 -17.17
CA MET A 268 15.54 16.98 -16.06
C MET A 268 16.29 16.32 -14.89
N ALA A 269 15.90 15.12 -14.49
CA ALA A 269 16.55 14.36 -13.42
C ALA A 269 18.00 13.99 -13.76
N ARG A 270 18.27 13.52 -14.98
CA ARG A 270 19.61 13.14 -15.47
C ARG A 270 20.60 14.31 -15.52
N ARG A 271 20.14 15.56 -15.61
CA ARG A 271 21.02 16.74 -15.49
C ARG A 271 21.54 16.97 -14.07
N ARG A 272 20.97 16.31 -13.06
CA ARG A 272 21.29 16.48 -11.65
C ARG A 272 21.82 15.21 -10.99
N LEU A 273 21.32 14.05 -11.40
CA LEU A 273 21.66 12.76 -10.82
C LEU A 273 22.79 12.07 -11.61
N PRO A 274 23.68 11.31 -10.93
CA PRO A 274 24.66 10.48 -11.62
C PRO A 274 23.98 9.31 -12.36
N ASP A 275 24.67 8.78 -13.37
CA ASP A 275 24.16 7.67 -14.21
C ASP A 275 23.88 6.39 -13.42
N SER A 276 24.53 6.21 -12.27
CA SER A 276 24.31 5.08 -11.36
C SER A 276 22.91 5.03 -10.77
N VAL A 277 22.21 6.18 -10.66
CA VAL A 277 20.83 6.22 -10.14
C VAL A 277 19.87 5.76 -11.24
N ARG A 278 19.15 4.67 -10.96
CA ARG A 278 18.08 4.19 -11.85
C ARG A 278 16.85 5.07 -11.74
N ILE A 279 16.23 5.41 -12.86
CA ILE A 279 15.02 6.23 -12.94
C ILE A 279 13.86 5.40 -13.48
N GLY A 280 12.85 5.22 -12.65
CA GLY A 280 11.62 4.50 -12.96
C GLY A 280 10.42 5.41 -13.23
N ALA A 281 9.37 4.82 -13.77
CA ALA A 281 8.07 5.44 -13.98
C ALA A 281 7.03 4.82 -13.04
N MET A 282 6.21 5.64 -12.39
CA MET A 282 5.03 5.15 -11.70
C MET A 282 3.86 5.12 -12.68
N ALA A 283 3.38 3.91 -12.97
CA ALA A 283 2.24 3.68 -13.84
C ALA A 283 0.98 3.47 -12.99
N GLU A 284 0.18 4.52 -12.87
CA GLU A 284 -1.00 4.54 -12.00
C GLU A 284 -2.26 5.03 -12.72
N THR A 285 -2.18 5.15 -14.05
CA THR A 285 -3.28 5.50 -14.94
C THR A 285 -3.49 4.41 -15.99
N LEU A 286 -4.71 4.32 -16.54
CA LEU A 286 -5.02 3.36 -17.61
C LEU A 286 -4.12 3.57 -18.83
N ALA A 287 -3.87 4.82 -19.22
CA ALA A 287 -2.98 5.14 -20.35
C ALA A 287 -1.57 4.57 -20.13
N ALA A 288 -0.99 4.78 -18.95
CA ALA A 288 0.34 4.28 -18.63
C ALA A 288 0.41 2.75 -18.58
N VAL A 289 -0.61 2.07 -18.02
CA VAL A 289 -0.57 0.60 -17.94
C VAL A 289 -0.83 -0.08 -19.29
N LEU A 290 -1.58 0.56 -20.19
CA LEU A 290 -1.75 0.10 -21.56
C LEU A 290 -0.48 0.29 -22.39
N ASP A 291 0.33 1.30 -22.05
CA ASP A 291 1.57 1.66 -22.74
C ASP A 291 2.86 1.15 -22.07
N ILE A 292 2.73 0.15 -21.18
CA ILE A 292 3.84 -0.45 -20.44
C ILE A 292 5.06 -0.82 -21.29
N PRO A 293 4.93 -1.39 -22.51
CA PRO A 293 6.09 -1.72 -23.34
C PRO A 293 6.99 -0.51 -23.62
N HIS A 294 6.40 0.62 -23.98
CA HIS A 294 7.14 1.85 -24.28
C HIS A 294 7.68 2.51 -23.01
N LEU A 295 6.95 2.45 -21.90
CA LEU A 295 7.49 2.89 -20.62
C LEU A 295 8.72 2.07 -20.21
N LEU A 296 8.72 0.74 -20.45
CA LEU A 296 9.86 -0.15 -20.15
C LEU A 296 11.04 0.03 -21.12
N ASP A 297 10.83 0.60 -22.30
CA ASP A 297 11.91 0.98 -23.22
C ASP A 297 12.71 2.18 -22.69
N SER A 298 12.06 3.10 -21.96
CA SER A 298 12.68 4.34 -21.47
C SER A 298 13.02 4.33 -19.98
N ALA A 299 12.21 3.70 -19.12
CA ALA A 299 12.40 3.67 -17.68
C ALA A 299 13.17 2.42 -17.24
N ASP A 300 14.12 2.56 -16.30
CA ASP A 300 14.89 1.42 -15.78
C ASP A 300 14.00 0.35 -15.12
N PHE A 301 12.87 0.78 -14.54
CA PHE A 301 11.84 -0.07 -13.95
C PHE A 301 10.49 0.67 -13.95
N VAL A 302 9.40 -0.07 -13.76
CA VAL A 302 8.06 0.51 -13.60
C VAL A 302 7.47 0.10 -12.27
N ALA A 303 6.89 1.05 -11.53
CA ALA A 303 6.13 0.78 -10.33
C ALA A 303 4.64 1.01 -10.63
N ILE A 304 3.81 -0.01 -10.52
CA ILE A 304 2.36 0.13 -10.69
C ILE A 304 1.75 0.57 -9.38
N GLY A 305 1.15 1.76 -9.35
CA GLY A 305 0.39 2.26 -8.21
C GLY A 305 -1.00 1.64 -8.20
N CYS A 306 -1.17 0.48 -7.54
CA CYS A 306 -2.40 -0.29 -7.61
C CYS A 306 -3.61 0.46 -7.05
N ASN A 307 -3.43 1.31 -6.04
CA ASN A 307 -4.54 2.03 -5.41
C ASN A 307 -5.18 3.03 -6.38
N ASP A 308 -4.38 3.86 -7.05
CA ASP A 308 -4.86 4.84 -8.02
C ASP A 308 -5.25 4.19 -9.35
N LEU A 309 -4.57 3.10 -9.74
CA LEU A 309 -4.99 2.29 -10.89
C LEU A 309 -6.39 1.69 -10.67
N MET A 310 -6.69 1.17 -9.49
CA MET A 310 -8.03 0.66 -9.17
C MET A 310 -9.08 1.76 -9.28
N GLN A 311 -8.82 2.94 -8.74
CA GLN A 311 -9.70 4.10 -8.89
C GLN A 311 -9.96 4.43 -10.36
N ALA A 312 -8.94 4.37 -11.22
CA ALA A 312 -9.11 4.58 -12.66
C ALA A 312 -9.93 3.47 -13.34
N VAL A 313 -9.72 2.21 -12.95
CA VAL A 313 -10.46 1.05 -13.51
C VAL A 313 -11.95 1.12 -13.17
N PHE A 314 -12.30 1.48 -11.93
CA PHE A 314 -13.69 1.52 -11.46
C PHE A 314 -14.35 2.89 -11.59
N SER A 315 -13.61 3.92 -12.00
CA SER A 315 -14.10 5.30 -12.05
C SER A 315 -14.68 5.77 -10.70
N ALA A 316 -14.03 5.37 -9.61
CA ALA A 316 -14.50 5.58 -8.25
C ALA A 316 -13.38 6.12 -7.37
N ASP A 317 -13.56 7.31 -6.82
CA ASP A 317 -12.61 7.91 -5.90
C ASP A 317 -12.53 7.09 -4.60
N ARG A 318 -11.33 6.66 -4.24
CA ARG A 318 -11.08 5.81 -3.06
C ARG A 318 -11.15 6.52 -1.73
N ASP A 319 -11.10 7.84 -1.76
CA ASP A 319 -11.26 8.68 -0.57
C ASP A 319 -12.72 9.13 -0.37
N GLU A 320 -13.61 8.93 -1.37
CA GLU A 320 -15.04 9.25 -1.28
C GLU A 320 -15.85 8.08 -0.68
N PRO A 321 -16.36 8.19 0.57
CA PRO A 321 -17.03 7.08 1.25
C PRO A 321 -18.27 6.58 0.51
N VAL A 322 -18.99 7.47 -0.18
CA VAL A 322 -20.17 7.11 -0.98
C VAL A 322 -19.82 6.21 -2.18
N LEU A 323 -18.56 6.24 -2.64
CA LEU A 323 -18.06 5.45 -3.78
C LEU A 323 -17.34 4.17 -3.35
N ARG A 324 -17.20 3.90 -2.04
CA ARG A 324 -16.48 2.73 -1.51
C ARG A 324 -16.94 1.40 -2.12
N HIS A 325 -18.23 1.34 -2.45
CA HIS A 325 -18.94 0.20 -3.02
C HIS A 325 -18.64 -0.07 -4.51
N TYR A 326 -17.80 0.74 -5.15
CA TYR A 326 -17.36 0.48 -6.53
C TYR A 326 -15.94 -0.07 -6.59
N LEU A 327 -15.17 0.02 -5.51
CA LEU A 327 -13.76 -0.39 -5.48
C LEU A 327 -13.62 -1.84 -5.00
N ASP A 328 -13.73 -2.76 -5.95
CA ASP A 328 -13.72 -4.19 -5.69
C ASP A 328 -12.37 -4.84 -6.02
N PRO A 329 -11.55 -5.24 -5.03
CA PRO A 329 -10.26 -5.90 -5.27
C PRO A 329 -10.38 -7.32 -5.81
N TYR A 330 -11.57 -7.93 -5.75
CA TYR A 330 -11.84 -9.29 -6.22
C TYR A 330 -12.51 -9.31 -7.60
N ALA A 331 -12.75 -8.15 -8.20
CA ALA A 331 -13.37 -8.06 -9.51
C ALA A 331 -12.49 -8.75 -10.58
N PRO A 332 -13.04 -9.69 -11.37
CA PRO A 332 -12.26 -10.42 -12.39
C PRO A 332 -11.56 -9.52 -13.41
N VAL A 333 -12.09 -8.31 -13.65
CA VAL A 333 -11.50 -7.34 -14.58
C VAL A 333 -10.10 -6.87 -14.15
N LEU A 334 -9.84 -6.77 -12.83
CA LEU A 334 -8.52 -6.42 -12.32
C LEU A 334 -7.49 -7.48 -12.67
N PHE A 335 -7.80 -8.76 -12.41
CA PHE A 335 -6.89 -9.86 -12.71
C PHE A 335 -6.63 -9.99 -14.21
N ARG A 336 -7.66 -9.79 -15.05
CA ARG A 336 -7.48 -9.74 -16.52
C ARG A 336 -6.61 -8.58 -16.97
N LEU A 337 -6.74 -7.41 -16.36
CA LEU A 337 -5.87 -6.26 -16.63
C LEU A 337 -4.42 -6.56 -16.26
N PHE A 338 -4.17 -7.10 -15.06
CA PHE A 338 -2.81 -7.50 -14.65
C PHE A 338 -2.23 -8.60 -15.54
N ARG A 339 -3.06 -9.55 -16.01
CA ARG A 339 -2.64 -10.55 -17.01
C ARG A 339 -2.23 -9.90 -18.33
N GLN A 340 -3.00 -8.92 -18.81
CA GLN A 340 -2.68 -8.19 -20.03
C GLN A 340 -1.39 -7.39 -19.88
N ILE A 341 -1.20 -6.70 -18.76
CA ILE A 341 0.03 -5.97 -18.45
C ILE A 341 1.23 -6.93 -18.45
N ALA A 342 1.10 -8.09 -17.80
CA ALA A 342 2.14 -9.11 -17.75
C ALA A 342 2.51 -9.62 -19.15
N ALA A 343 1.50 -9.93 -19.98
CA ALA A 343 1.71 -10.34 -21.35
C ALA A 343 2.40 -9.27 -22.20
N SER A 344 1.99 -8.00 -22.07
CA SER A 344 2.61 -6.88 -22.77
C SER A 344 4.05 -6.60 -22.32
N ALA A 345 4.36 -6.81 -21.04
CA ALA A 345 5.72 -6.66 -20.51
C ALA A 345 6.68 -7.77 -21.00
N GLY A 346 6.16 -8.97 -21.21
CA GLY A 346 6.92 -10.14 -21.63
C GLY A 346 8.05 -10.47 -20.65
N GLU A 347 9.25 -10.75 -21.17
CA GLU A 347 10.44 -11.06 -20.36
C GLU A 347 10.84 -9.92 -19.40
N ARG A 348 10.37 -8.69 -19.65
CA ARG A 348 10.66 -7.52 -18.81
C ARG A 348 9.76 -7.40 -17.58
N LEU A 349 8.82 -8.32 -17.36
CA LEU A 349 7.89 -8.29 -16.23
C LEU A 349 8.60 -8.20 -14.86
N GLU A 350 9.80 -8.77 -14.75
CA GLU A 350 10.67 -8.67 -13.56
C GLU A 350 11.09 -7.23 -13.20
N ARG A 351 11.02 -6.29 -14.14
CA ARG A 351 11.26 -4.85 -13.93
C ARG A 351 10.01 -4.12 -13.44
N ILE A 352 8.88 -4.81 -13.32
CA ILE A 352 7.64 -4.26 -12.77
C ILE A 352 7.55 -4.59 -11.27
N GLN A 353 7.24 -3.56 -10.49
CA GLN A 353 6.92 -3.65 -9.07
C GLN A 353 5.46 -3.24 -8.87
N LEU A 354 4.70 -4.02 -8.10
CA LEU A 354 3.36 -3.65 -7.69
C LEU A 354 3.41 -2.94 -6.34
N CYS A 355 2.86 -1.73 -6.27
CA CYS A 355 2.82 -0.90 -5.07
C CYS A 355 1.38 -0.72 -4.59
N GLY A 356 1.18 -0.66 -3.28
CA GLY A 356 -0.12 -0.38 -2.68
C GLY A 356 -0.74 -1.59 -1.99
N VAL A 357 -2.04 -1.51 -1.70
CA VAL A 357 -2.70 -2.46 -0.79
C VAL A 357 -3.09 -3.77 -1.46
N LEU A 358 -3.20 -3.80 -2.79
CA LEU A 358 -3.77 -4.93 -3.51
C LEU A 358 -3.12 -6.29 -3.16
N ALA A 359 -1.78 -6.35 -3.05
CA ALA A 359 -1.08 -7.59 -2.68
C ALA A 359 -1.23 -7.98 -1.20
N GLN A 360 -1.79 -7.10 -0.37
CA GLN A 360 -2.07 -7.31 1.05
C GLN A 360 -3.51 -7.80 1.25
N ILE A 361 -4.37 -7.70 0.23
CA ILE A 361 -5.72 -8.24 0.25
C ILE A 361 -5.65 -9.77 0.28
N GLN A 362 -6.48 -10.37 1.14
CA GLN A 362 -6.51 -11.81 1.36
C GLN A 362 -6.73 -12.56 0.03
N GLY A 363 -5.94 -13.61 -0.21
CA GLY A 363 -6.05 -14.43 -1.43
C GLY A 363 -5.52 -13.78 -2.71
N VAL A 364 -5.25 -12.47 -2.75
CA VAL A 364 -4.82 -11.77 -3.97
C VAL A 364 -3.36 -12.00 -4.32
N LEU A 365 -2.45 -12.07 -3.32
CA LEU A 365 -1.02 -12.28 -3.58
C LEU A 365 -0.73 -13.55 -4.40
N PRO A 366 -1.28 -14.74 -4.07
CA PRO A 366 -1.13 -15.94 -4.90
C PRO A 366 -1.55 -15.73 -6.36
N VAL A 367 -2.66 -15.02 -6.62
CA VAL A 367 -3.08 -14.70 -8.00
C VAL A 367 -2.04 -13.85 -8.72
N LEU A 368 -1.53 -12.79 -8.07
CA LEU A 368 -0.50 -11.92 -8.68
C LEU A 368 0.80 -12.68 -8.94
N LEU A 369 1.17 -13.64 -8.09
CA LEU A 369 2.30 -14.53 -8.34
C LEU A 369 2.03 -15.44 -9.54
N GLY A 370 0.84 -16.03 -9.66
CA GLY A 370 0.45 -16.84 -10.81
C GLY A 370 0.43 -16.06 -12.13
N LEU A 371 0.18 -14.75 -12.07
CA LEU A 371 0.28 -13.85 -13.22
C LEU A 371 1.73 -13.44 -13.56
N GLY A 372 2.73 -13.90 -12.80
CA GLY A 372 4.15 -13.69 -13.09
C GLY A 372 4.82 -12.53 -12.33
N TYR A 373 4.09 -11.76 -11.52
CA TYR A 373 4.68 -10.65 -10.75
C TYR A 373 5.56 -11.16 -9.61
N ARG A 374 6.70 -10.52 -9.35
CA ARG A 374 7.68 -10.95 -8.32
C ARG A 374 8.16 -9.86 -7.38
N ASN A 375 7.86 -8.59 -7.64
CA ASN A 375 8.26 -7.46 -6.80
C ASN A 375 7.02 -6.76 -6.25
N PHE A 376 6.88 -6.74 -4.93
CA PHE A 376 5.73 -6.13 -4.25
C PHE A 376 6.23 -5.12 -3.22
N SER A 377 5.77 -3.88 -3.29
CA SER A 377 6.03 -2.84 -2.29
C SER A 377 4.79 -2.62 -1.44
N VAL A 378 4.85 -3.10 -0.21
CA VAL A 378 3.72 -3.24 0.72
C VAL A 378 3.99 -2.47 2.01
N ASP A 379 3.03 -2.39 2.92
CA ASP A 379 3.24 -1.80 4.23
C ASP A 379 4.18 -2.69 5.07
N ALA A 380 5.17 -2.07 5.74
CA ALA A 380 6.19 -2.80 6.48
C ALA A 380 5.64 -3.84 7.47
N PRO A 381 4.55 -3.57 8.23
CA PRO A 381 3.98 -4.56 9.14
C PRO A 381 3.41 -5.83 8.47
N PHE A 382 3.06 -5.79 7.17
CA PHE A 382 2.59 -6.97 6.45
C PHE A 382 3.69 -7.89 5.95
N ILE A 383 4.92 -7.39 5.79
CA ILE A 383 6.02 -8.15 5.19
C ILE A 383 6.19 -9.54 5.83
N PRO A 384 6.16 -9.69 7.16
CA PRO A 384 6.32 -11.00 7.77
C PRO A 384 5.17 -11.96 7.44
N HIS A 385 3.93 -11.47 7.42
CA HIS A 385 2.75 -12.28 7.07
C HIS A 385 2.78 -12.73 5.60
N LEU A 386 3.09 -11.81 4.68
CA LEU A 386 3.19 -12.15 3.26
C LEU A 386 4.38 -13.07 2.99
N ALA A 387 5.47 -12.93 3.75
CA ALA A 387 6.62 -13.83 3.65
C ALA A 387 6.26 -15.26 4.09
N ASP A 388 5.47 -15.42 5.14
CA ASP A 388 4.98 -16.73 5.58
C ASP A 388 4.02 -17.33 4.54
N THR A 389 3.12 -16.53 3.95
CA THR A 389 2.28 -16.96 2.81
C THR A 389 3.13 -17.44 1.63
N ILE A 390 4.10 -16.65 1.20
CA ILE A 390 4.97 -17.01 0.06
C ILE A 390 5.75 -18.29 0.35
N ALA A 391 6.26 -18.46 1.57
CA ALA A 391 7.01 -19.66 1.95
C ALA A 391 6.14 -20.93 2.03
N GLY A 392 4.81 -20.81 2.01
CA GLY A 392 3.86 -21.93 2.10
C GLY A 392 3.14 -22.29 0.80
N ILE A 393 3.37 -21.57 -0.29
CA ILE A 393 2.69 -21.78 -1.58
C ILE A 393 3.66 -22.20 -2.68
N SER A 394 3.18 -22.97 -3.66
CA SER A 394 3.91 -23.26 -4.90
C SER A 394 3.50 -22.29 -6.01
N LEU A 395 4.42 -22.00 -6.93
CA LEU A 395 4.11 -21.18 -8.10
C LEU A 395 3.13 -21.90 -9.02
N SER A 396 3.25 -23.22 -9.18
CA SER A 396 2.32 -24.02 -10.00
C SER A 396 0.86 -23.88 -9.55
N ASP A 397 0.61 -23.91 -8.24
CA ASP A 397 -0.76 -23.71 -7.71
C ASP A 397 -1.24 -22.28 -7.93
N CYS A 398 -0.33 -21.30 -7.80
CA CYS A 398 -0.64 -19.90 -8.08
C CYS A 398 -1.02 -19.67 -9.55
N GLU A 399 -0.30 -20.29 -10.49
CA GLU A 399 -0.57 -20.21 -11.93
C GLU A 399 -1.93 -20.81 -12.29
N ALA A 400 -2.27 -21.97 -11.72
CA ALA A 400 -3.60 -22.57 -11.88
C ALA A 400 -4.71 -21.65 -11.34
N LEU A 401 -4.52 -21.11 -10.13
CA LEU A 401 -5.46 -20.16 -9.51
C LEU A 401 -5.64 -18.91 -10.38
N ALA A 402 -4.55 -18.36 -10.92
CA ALA A 402 -4.58 -17.18 -11.77
C ALA A 402 -5.27 -17.44 -13.12
N ALA A 403 -5.13 -18.64 -13.68
CA ALA A 403 -5.85 -19.06 -14.88
C ALA A 403 -7.36 -19.10 -14.61
N ASP A 404 -7.77 -19.77 -13.53
CA ASP A 404 -9.18 -19.94 -13.15
C ASP A 404 -9.85 -18.59 -12.85
N ILE A 405 -9.24 -17.75 -12.01
CA ILE A 405 -9.82 -16.47 -11.61
C ILE A 405 -9.98 -15.51 -12.80
N CYS A 406 -9.12 -15.61 -13.81
CA CYS A 406 -9.27 -14.80 -15.03
C CYS A 406 -10.47 -15.23 -15.89
N THR A 407 -11.00 -16.45 -15.70
CA THR A 407 -12.23 -16.92 -16.35
C THR A 407 -13.51 -16.50 -15.63
N ALA A 408 -13.39 -16.05 -14.37
CA ALA A 408 -14.53 -15.60 -13.59
C ALA A 408 -15.25 -14.42 -14.28
N ARG A 409 -16.59 -14.48 -14.23
CA ARG A 409 -17.48 -13.47 -14.82
C ARG A 409 -17.92 -12.44 -13.79
N THR A 410 -17.96 -12.83 -12.51
CA THR A 410 -18.41 -11.98 -11.40
C THR A 410 -17.45 -12.08 -10.23
N THR A 411 -17.50 -11.10 -9.35
CA THR A 411 -16.78 -11.09 -8.06
C THR A 411 -17.12 -12.30 -7.22
N GLN A 412 -18.40 -12.69 -7.18
CA GLN A 412 -18.85 -13.89 -6.46
C GLN A 412 -18.08 -15.14 -6.92
N GLN A 413 -17.90 -15.31 -8.24
CA GLN A 413 -17.11 -16.42 -8.77
C GLN A 413 -15.63 -16.31 -8.41
N SER A 414 -15.05 -15.09 -8.38
CA SER A 414 -13.69 -14.90 -7.89
C SER A 414 -13.55 -15.35 -6.43
N LEU A 415 -14.51 -14.99 -5.56
CA LEU A 415 -14.49 -15.36 -4.15
C LEU A 415 -14.63 -16.87 -3.96
N GLU A 416 -15.49 -17.54 -4.74
CA GLU A 416 -15.61 -19.00 -4.76
C GLU A 416 -14.30 -19.69 -5.16
N ILE A 417 -13.64 -19.20 -6.22
CA ILE A 417 -12.33 -19.70 -6.67
C ILE A 417 -11.26 -19.49 -5.60
N LEU A 418 -11.29 -18.35 -4.90
CA LEU A 418 -10.38 -18.03 -3.81
C LEU A 418 -10.75 -18.74 -2.49
N GLN A 419 -11.87 -19.47 -2.44
CA GLN A 419 -12.42 -20.11 -1.24
C GLN A 419 -12.67 -19.10 -0.10
N LEU A 420 -13.10 -17.89 -0.46
CA LEU A 420 -13.44 -16.82 0.47
C LEU A 420 -14.96 -16.75 0.67
N ASP A 421 -15.36 -16.54 1.92
CA ASP A 421 -16.76 -16.41 2.31
C ASP A 421 -17.34 -15.09 1.78
N SER A 422 -18.30 -15.16 0.86
CA SER A 422 -18.92 -13.98 0.27
C SER A 422 -19.73 -13.15 1.27
N GLN A 423 -20.08 -13.68 2.44
CA GLN A 423 -20.69 -12.88 3.50
C GLN A 423 -19.67 -11.97 4.21
N ARG A 424 -18.39 -12.38 4.23
CA ARG A 424 -17.26 -11.60 4.80
C ARG A 424 -16.65 -10.65 3.78
N HIS A 425 -16.86 -10.94 2.51
CA HIS A 425 -16.40 -10.14 1.37
C HIS A 425 -17.59 -9.85 0.47
N PRO A 426 -18.62 -9.13 0.96
CA PRO A 426 -19.82 -8.88 0.18
C PRO A 426 -19.44 -8.25 -1.15
N PRO A 427 -20.04 -8.69 -2.27
CA PRO A 427 -19.87 -7.98 -3.53
C PRO A 427 -20.28 -6.54 -3.29
N TYR A 428 -19.43 -5.61 -3.74
CA TYR A 428 -19.58 -4.22 -3.34
C TYR A 428 -20.85 -3.56 -3.92
N LEU A 429 -21.53 -4.19 -4.88
CA LEU A 429 -22.88 -3.84 -5.32
C LEU A 429 -23.92 -4.44 -4.35
N ALA A 430 -24.31 -3.68 -3.32
CA ALA A 430 -25.42 -4.01 -2.42
C ALA A 430 -26.54 -2.98 -2.54
#